data_AF-A0A954TKI3-F1
#
_entry.id   AF-A0A954TKI3-F1
#
_cell.length_a   1.000
_cell.length_b   1.000
_cell.length_c   1.000
_cell.angle_alpha   90.00
_cell.angle_beta   90.00
_cell.angle_gamma   90.00
#
_symmetry.space_group_name_H-M   'P 1'
#
loop_
_entity.id
_entity.type
_entity.pdbx_description
1 polymer ?
#
loop_
_entity_poly.entity_id
_entity_poly.type
_entity_poly.pdbx_seq_one_letter_code
_entity_poly.pdbx_strand_id
1 'polypeptide(L)'
;MKFRIQNPAWCLIVSLSILGAARGDELESNLKRLDLAKGIVAVVGMTAEEAEQVIEACRAGELIFYCQTPDEDLASDVRRKAHSAGLLGQRLFIETASNQMIHLGDNVADRIVVLAKGASSPPHSEVLRALRPRGIAFVGQESITKPVPEGGDDWSHPYHGPDNNPNSDDKLVSGSLRTQFIGYPKFSPMPEQTVIAGGRIYKAMGHIAHKANQNEMLNTLLCINAYNGTILWRRPLSPGFMLHRNTMVATDDALYMGDHESCKIIDGETGQIWDEIRVDGAISDGPVWKWMAMRHGILFALVGNPEAKLETQRAIRRGLGHWPWGMWDG
;
A
#
# COMPACT_ATOMS: atom_id res chain seq x y z
N MET A 1 19.91 -11.89 -29.92
CA MET A 1 21.12 -11.27 -29.32
C MET A 1 20.88 -11.23 -27.81
N LYS A 2 21.50 -12.14 -27.05
CA LYS A 2 21.20 -12.35 -25.61
C LYS A 2 21.99 -11.35 -24.77
N PHE A 3 21.32 -10.44 -24.06
CA PHE A 3 21.95 -9.65 -23.00
C PHE A 3 21.71 -10.35 -21.66
N ARG A 4 22.81 -10.83 -21.08
CA ARG A 4 22.91 -11.46 -19.76
C ARG A 4 23.33 -10.35 -18.80
N ILE A 5 22.40 -9.82 -18.00
CA ILE A 5 22.74 -8.84 -16.97
C ILE A 5 23.27 -9.61 -15.76
N GLN A 6 24.53 -9.37 -15.44
CA GLN A 6 25.22 -9.88 -14.25
C GLN A 6 24.72 -9.13 -13.02
N ASN A 7 24.49 -9.86 -11.92
CA ASN A 7 24.29 -9.32 -10.57
C ASN A 7 25.41 -8.32 -10.22
N PRO A 8 25.09 -7.13 -9.70
CA PRO A 8 26.04 -6.39 -8.89
C PRO A 8 25.86 -6.75 -7.41
N ALA A 9 27.00 -6.90 -6.75
CA ALA A 9 27.12 -7.05 -5.32
C ALA A 9 26.48 -5.87 -4.57
N TRP A 10 25.84 -6.16 -3.44
CA TRP A 10 25.29 -5.17 -2.52
C TRP A 10 26.42 -4.41 -1.82
N CYS A 11 26.76 -3.23 -2.32
CA CYS A 11 27.59 -2.27 -1.59
C CYS A 11 26.71 -1.46 -0.65
N LEU A 12 26.96 -1.56 0.66
CA LEU A 12 26.50 -0.59 1.64
C LEU A 12 27.12 0.76 1.30
N ILE A 13 26.31 1.72 0.85
CA ILE A 13 26.75 3.12 0.69
C ILE A 13 26.34 3.85 1.97
N VAL A 14 27.33 4.17 2.80
CA VAL A 14 27.18 5.10 3.92
C VAL A 14 27.61 6.47 3.42
N SER A 15 26.66 7.36 3.13
CA SER A 15 26.93 8.76 2.82
C SER A 15 26.83 9.60 4.11
N LEU A 16 27.97 10.06 4.63
CA LEU A 16 28.04 10.99 5.75
C LEU A 16 28.17 12.43 5.22
N SER A 17 27.14 13.23 5.42
CA SER A 17 27.13 14.67 5.14
C SER A 17 26.99 15.43 6.46
N ILE A 18 28.10 16.00 6.97
CA ILE A 18 28.12 16.74 8.23
C ILE A 18 27.80 18.21 7.96
N LEU A 19 26.55 18.61 8.21
CA LEU A 19 26.15 20.00 8.45
C LEU A 19 25.18 20.00 9.64
N GLY A 20 25.57 20.70 10.71
CA GLY A 20 24.75 20.82 11.93
C GLY A 20 23.53 21.69 11.65
N ALA A 21 22.39 21.04 11.45
CA ALA A 21 21.09 21.71 11.29
C ALA A 21 20.55 22.13 12.67
N ALA A 22 19.91 23.30 12.75
CA ALA A 22 19.19 23.69 13.96
C ALA A 22 17.99 22.74 14.16
N ARG A 23 17.50 22.59 15.41
CA ARG A 23 16.49 21.58 15.77
C ARG A 23 15.24 21.63 14.87
N GLY A 24 14.73 22.83 14.57
CA GLY A 24 13.59 23.02 13.66
C GLY A 24 13.86 22.72 12.18
N ASP A 25 15.13 22.72 11.74
CA ASP A 25 15.51 22.38 10.37
C ASP A 25 15.56 20.85 10.16
N GLU A 26 15.75 20.08 11.24
CA GLU A 26 15.91 18.62 11.20
C GLU A 26 14.62 17.92 10.75
N LEU A 27 13.47 18.26 11.37
CA LEU A 27 12.18 17.72 10.96
C LEU A 27 11.81 18.19 9.55
N GLU A 28 11.94 19.48 9.23
CA GLU A 28 11.62 20.00 7.89
C GLU A 28 12.44 19.30 6.79
N SER A 29 13.74 19.08 7.03
CA SER A 29 14.61 18.32 6.12
C SER A 29 14.12 16.88 5.95
N ASN A 30 13.78 16.21 7.06
CA ASN A 30 13.28 14.83 7.01
C ASN A 30 11.90 14.73 6.33
N LEU A 31 11.00 15.70 6.55
CA LEU A 31 9.70 15.78 5.88
C LEU A 31 9.85 15.87 4.35
N LYS A 32 10.83 16.63 3.85
CA LYS A 32 11.15 16.71 2.41
C LYS A 32 11.72 15.41 1.86
N ARG A 33 12.32 14.58 2.71
CA ARG A 33 12.95 13.30 2.36
C ARG A 33 12.04 12.09 2.56
N LEU A 34 10.79 12.27 3.02
CA LEU A 34 9.89 11.15 3.25
C LEU A 34 9.61 10.35 1.97
N ASP A 35 9.58 11.02 0.82
CA ASP A 35 9.28 10.41 -0.49
C ASP A 35 8.08 9.46 -0.40
N LEU A 36 6.95 10.02 0.03
CA LEU A 36 5.72 9.29 0.30
C LEU A 36 4.50 10.19 0.13
N ALA A 37 3.58 9.81 -0.76
CA ALA A 37 2.33 10.55 -0.96
C ALA A 37 1.29 10.21 0.12
N LYS A 38 1.21 8.94 0.52
CA LYS A 38 0.26 8.41 1.53
C LYS A 38 0.93 7.35 2.38
N GLY A 39 0.57 7.30 3.65
CA GLY A 39 1.07 6.32 4.61
C GLY A 39 1.16 6.87 6.02
N ILE A 40 1.74 6.08 6.91
CA ILE A 40 1.85 6.41 8.34
C ILE A 40 3.27 6.87 8.66
N VAL A 41 3.39 8.07 9.22
CA VAL A 41 4.64 8.65 9.70
C VAL A 41 4.61 8.74 11.22
N ALA A 42 5.51 8.03 11.89
CA ALA A 42 5.69 8.18 13.33
C ALA A 42 6.71 9.29 13.64
N VAL A 43 6.40 10.22 14.53
CA VAL A 43 7.30 11.29 14.98
C VAL A 43 7.49 11.18 16.48
N VAL A 44 8.74 10.99 16.93
CA VAL A 44 9.08 10.70 18.33
C VAL A 44 9.97 11.79 18.91
N GLY A 45 9.54 12.40 20.02
CA GLY A 45 10.33 13.37 20.76
C GLY A 45 10.39 14.77 20.15
N MET A 46 9.30 15.20 19.50
CA MET A 46 9.18 16.53 18.91
C MET A 46 9.06 17.65 19.96
N THR A 47 9.45 18.87 19.58
CA THR A 47 9.18 20.12 20.31
C THR A 47 7.85 20.76 19.90
N ALA A 48 7.49 21.87 20.54
CA ALA A 48 6.30 22.66 20.17
C ALA A 48 6.40 23.23 18.74
N GLU A 49 7.58 23.71 18.34
CA GLU A 49 7.80 24.24 16.99
C GLU A 49 7.69 23.14 15.92
N GLU A 50 8.27 21.97 16.18
CA GLU A 50 8.19 20.81 15.30
C GLU A 50 6.76 20.27 15.18
N ALA A 51 5.97 20.36 16.26
CA ALA A 51 4.56 19.97 16.22
C ALA A 51 3.72 20.85 15.28
N GLU A 52 4.02 22.15 15.18
CA GLU A 52 3.38 23.03 14.18
C GLU A 52 3.73 22.59 12.75
N GLN A 53 4.97 22.20 12.50
CA GLN A 53 5.39 21.67 11.19
C GLN A 53 4.62 20.39 10.82
N VAL A 54 4.37 19.49 11.79
CA VAL A 54 3.55 18.29 11.58
C VAL A 54 2.11 18.66 11.24
N ILE A 55 1.53 19.66 11.90
CA ILE A 55 0.17 20.14 11.60
C ILE A 55 0.10 20.72 10.18
N GLU A 56 1.09 21.51 9.77
CA GLU A 56 1.15 22.03 8.40
C GLU A 56 1.36 20.91 7.37
N ALA A 57 2.20 19.93 7.65
CA ALA A 57 2.39 18.76 6.79
C ALA A 57 1.08 17.94 6.64
N CYS A 58 0.31 17.80 7.72
CA CYS A 58 -1.02 17.19 7.67
C CYS A 58 -1.97 17.94 6.72
N ARG A 59 -1.94 19.28 6.73
CA ARG A 59 -2.78 20.14 5.88
C ARG A 59 -2.38 20.07 4.41
N ALA A 60 -1.09 19.94 4.13
CA ALA A 60 -0.54 19.99 2.78
C ALA A 60 -0.66 18.67 2.00
N GLY A 61 -0.89 17.53 2.67
CA GLY A 61 -0.82 16.22 2.03
C GLY A 61 -1.84 15.20 2.53
N GLU A 62 -1.56 13.92 2.27
CA GLU A 62 -2.41 12.76 2.62
C GLU A 62 -1.79 11.81 3.66
N LEU A 63 -0.64 12.18 4.24
CA LEU A 63 0.03 11.42 5.28
C LEU A 63 -0.73 11.41 6.61
N ILE A 64 -0.69 10.28 7.31
CA ILE A 64 -1.19 10.16 8.68
C ILE A 64 -0.01 10.24 9.63
N PHE A 65 -0.07 11.15 10.59
CA PHE A 65 0.98 11.32 11.59
C PHE A 65 0.57 10.69 12.91
N TYR A 66 1.42 9.83 13.43
CA TYR A 66 1.38 9.35 14.80
C TYR A 66 2.53 10.01 15.57
N CYS A 67 2.21 10.83 16.56
CA CYS A 67 3.18 11.54 17.37
C CYS A 67 3.15 11.03 18.81
N GLN A 68 4.28 11.10 19.50
CA GLN A 68 4.32 10.86 20.93
C GLN A 68 5.35 11.75 21.62
N THR A 69 5.02 12.15 22.84
CA THR A 69 5.89 12.95 23.70
C THR A 69 5.64 12.63 25.18
N PRO A 70 6.67 12.65 26.04
CA PRO A 70 6.47 12.54 27.48
C PRO A 70 5.95 13.83 28.11
N ASP A 71 5.98 14.94 27.38
CA ASP A 71 5.50 16.26 27.83
C ASP A 71 3.97 16.35 27.68
N GLU A 72 3.28 16.32 28.82
CA GLU A 72 1.82 16.36 28.89
C GLU A 72 1.23 17.70 28.41
N ASP A 73 1.94 18.81 28.66
CA ASP A 73 1.51 20.14 28.24
C ASP A 73 1.63 20.28 26.73
N LEU A 74 2.74 19.83 26.15
CA LEU A 74 2.91 19.75 24.70
C LEU A 74 1.85 18.84 24.07
N ALA A 75 1.63 17.65 24.62
CA ALA A 75 0.62 16.74 24.09
C ALA A 75 -0.78 17.37 24.10
N SER A 76 -1.14 18.06 25.19
CA SER A 76 -2.41 18.74 25.34
C SER A 76 -2.58 19.93 24.38
N ASP A 77 -1.51 20.71 24.16
CA ASP A 77 -1.51 21.81 23.20
C ASP A 77 -1.70 21.31 21.76
N VAL A 78 -0.96 20.27 21.36
CA VAL A 78 -1.11 19.68 20.02
C VAL A 78 -2.49 19.08 19.82
N ARG A 79 -3.07 18.39 20.82
CA ARG A 79 -4.46 17.90 20.73
C ARG A 79 -5.43 19.05 20.46
N ARG A 80 -5.31 20.16 21.20
CA ARG A 80 -6.16 21.35 21.00
C ARG A 80 -6.00 21.92 19.59
N LYS A 81 -4.76 22.15 19.14
CA LYS A 81 -4.47 22.73 17.80
C LYS A 81 -4.93 21.81 16.67
N ALA A 82 -4.63 20.52 16.76
CA ALA A 82 -5.06 19.52 15.79
C ALA A 82 -6.58 19.35 15.77
N HIS A 83 -7.26 19.45 16.92
CA HIS A 83 -8.72 19.44 16.99
C HIS A 83 -9.33 20.67 16.31
N SER A 84 -8.83 21.87 16.62
CA SER A 84 -9.26 23.11 15.96
C SER A 84 -9.01 23.09 14.45
N ALA A 85 -7.99 22.36 13.99
CA ALA A 85 -7.70 22.15 12.57
C ALA A 85 -8.51 21.01 11.91
N GLY A 86 -9.33 20.27 12.67
CA GLY A 86 -10.08 19.12 12.18
C GLY A 86 -9.24 17.87 11.87
N LEU A 87 -7.98 17.82 12.33
CA LEU A 87 -7.01 16.77 12.03
C LEU A 87 -6.96 15.68 13.10
N LEU A 88 -7.25 16.03 14.36
CA LEU A 88 -7.13 15.11 15.49
C LEU A 88 -8.02 13.88 15.29
N GLY A 89 -7.43 12.68 15.41
CA GLY A 89 -8.14 11.41 15.29
C GLY A 89 -8.45 10.98 13.84
N GLN A 90 -7.99 11.75 12.85
CA GLN A 90 -8.18 11.43 11.43
C GLN A 90 -6.84 11.40 10.67
N ARG A 91 -6.03 12.45 10.85
CA ARG A 91 -4.76 12.67 10.16
C ARG A 91 -3.60 12.90 11.11
N LEU A 92 -3.88 13.32 12.35
CA LEU A 92 -2.90 13.48 13.41
C LEU A 92 -3.38 12.77 14.68
N PHE A 93 -2.53 11.92 15.22
CA PHE A 93 -2.70 11.26 16.51
C PHE A 93 -1.53 11.66 17.40
N ILE A 94 -1.80 11.95 18.68
CA ILE A 94 -0.74 12.26 19.64
C ILE A 94 -0.98 11.64 21.00
N GLU A 95 0.03 10.91 21.47
CA GLU A 95 0.02 10.22 22.76
C GLU A 95 0.99 10.85 23.76
N THR A 96 0.61 10.79 25.03
CA THR A 96 1.48 11.14 26.15
C THR A 96 2.23 9.88 26.59
N ALA A 97 3.46 9.70 26.13
CA ALA A 97 4.21 8.46 26.29
C ALA A 97 5.73 8.69 26.28
N SER A 98 6.48 7.73 26.84
CA SER A 98 7.94 7.73 26.75
C SER A 98 8.41 7.67 25.29
N ASN A 99 9.48 8.38 24.96
CA ASN A 99 10.11 8.31 23.64
C ASN A 99 10.85 6.98 23.38
N GLN A 100 11.07 6.17 24.43
CA GLN A 100 11.82 4.91 24.32
C GLN A 100 11.04 3.76 23.69
N MET A 101 9.71 3.85 23.65
CA MET A 101 8.79 2.83 23.12
C MET A 101 7.80 3.52 22.20
N ILE A 102 7.72 3.10 20.94
CA ILE A 102 6.81 3.64 19.94
C ILE A 102 5.49 2.89 20.07
N HIS A 103 4.40 3.52 20.53
CA HIS A 103 3.13 2.80 20.77
C HIS A 103 2.33 2.51 19.49
N LEU A 104 3.03 2.09 18.43
CA LEU A 104 2.48 1.45 17.25
C LEU A 104 2.74 -0.06 17.30
N GLY A 105 1.86 -0.82 16.65
CA GLY A 105 2.09 -2.25 16.42
C GLY A 105 3.32 -2.53 15.56
N ASP A 106 3.73 -3.79 15.51
CA ASP A 106 4.87 -4.22 14.70
C ASP A 106 4.60 -3.95 13.22
N ASN A 107 5.59 -3.49 12.47
CA ASN A 107 5.50 -3.27 11.02
C ASN A 107 4.43 -2.26 10.56
N VAL A 108 4.01 -1.29 11.36
CA VAL A 108 2.90 -0.39 10.99
C VAL A 108 3.37 0.87 10.26
N ALA A 109 4.47 1.49 10.70
CA ALA A 109 4.89 2.79 10.20
C ALA A 109 5.62 2.68 8.85
N ASP A 110 5.25 3.52 7.88
CA ASP A 110 5.96 3.67 6.61
C ASP A 110 7.25 4.47 6.76
N ARG A 111 7.19 5.47 7.64
CA ARG A 111 8.32 6.31 8.01
C ARG A 111 8.34 6.52 9.52
N ILE A 112 9.54 6.64 10.09
CA ILE A 112 9.73 7.06 11.48
C ILE A 112 10.73 8.19 11.50
N VAL A 113 10.43 9.29 12.19
CA VAL A 113 11.34 10.40 12.44
C VAL A 113 11.61 10.47 13.94
N VAL A 114 12.85 10.22 14.33
CA VAL A 114 13.28 10.23 15.73
C VAL A 114 14.03 11.52 16.01
N LEU A 115 13.38 12.42 16.76
CA LEU A 115 13.91 13.72 17.20
C LEU A 115 14.42 13.67 18.64
N ALA A 116 14.02 12.65 19.41
CA ALA A 116 14.53 12.34 20.74
C ALA A 116 16.04 12.01 20.72
N LYS A 117 16.81 12.61 21.64
CA LYS A 117 18.27 12.48 21.72
C LYS A 117 18.72 11.77 23.00
N GLY A 118 19.93 11.20 22.95
CA GLY A 118 20.55 10.54 24.10
C GLY A 118 19.69 9.43 24.70
N ALA A 119 19.62 9.36 26.04
CA ALA A 119 18.87 8.33 26.76
C ALA A 119 17.34 8.34 26.50
N SER A 120 16.80 9.43 25.95
CA SER A 120 15.39 9.53 25.57
C SER A 120 15.09 8.92 24.20
N SER A 121 16.10 8.64 23.38
CA SER A 121 15.92 8.08 22.05
C SER A 121 15.49 6.60 22.12
N PRO A 122 14.53 6.14 21.28
CA PRO A 122 14.18 4.73 21.19
C PRO A 122 15.38 3.90 20.72
N PRO A 123 15.57 2.68 21.26
CA PRO A 123 16.61 1.78 20.76
C PRO A 123 16.34 1.41 19.30
N HIS A 124 17.38 1.14 18.54
CA HIS A 124 17.27 0.78 17.12
C HIS A 124 16.33 -0.41 16.87
N SER A 125 16.32 -1.40 17.78
CA SER A 125 15.39 -2.54 17.72
C SER A 125 13.92 -2.12 17.79
N GLU A 126 13.60 -1.07 18.55
CA GLU A 126 12.24 -0.56 18.68
C GLU A 126 11.81 0.21 17.42
N VAL A 127 12.72 1.03 16.87
CA VAL A 127 12.50 1.70 15.58
C VAL A 127 12.22 0.64 14.51
N LEU A 128 13.06 -0.40 14.42
CA LEU A 128 12.84 -1.49 13.47
C LEU A 128 11.59 -2.31 13.79
N ARG A 129 11.16 -2.46 15.04
CA ARG A 129 9.91 -3.17 15.37
C ARG A 129 8.70 -2.45 14.77
N ALA A 130 8.57 -1.14 15.01
CA ALA A 130 7.43 -0.35 14.56
C ALA A 130 7.47 -0.05 13.05
N LEU A 131 8.66 0.05 12.44
CA LEU A 131 8.83 0.32 11.01
C LEU A 131 8.40 -0.90 10.19
N ARG A 132 7.65 -0.70 9.11
CA ARG A 132 7.28 -1.77 8.18
C ARG A 132 8.47 -2.22 7.32
N PRO A 133 8.50 -3.47 6.82
CA PRO A 133 9.49 -3.88 5.83
C PRO A 133 9.51 -2.93 4.62
N ARG A 134 10.72 -2.62 4.13
CA ARG A 134 11.01 -1.58 3.11
C ARG A 134 10.71 -0.13 3.57
N GLY A 135 10.25 0.08 4.80
CA GLY A 135 10.09 1.41 5.38
C GLY A 135 11.44 2.06 5.73
N ILE A 136 11.43 3.39 5.87
CA ILE A 136 12.63 4.18 6.17
C ILE A 136 12.44 4.94 7.49
N ALA A 137 13.40 4.80 8.41
CA ALA A 137 13.49 5.64 9.60
C ALA A 137 14.62 6.67 9.45
N PHE A 138 14.39 7.87 9.96
CA PHE A 138 15.37 8.94 10.09
C PHE A 138 15.70 9.11 11.58
N VAL A 139 16.94 8.81 11.96
CA VAL A 139 17.42 8.88 13.34
C VAL A 139 18.64 9.81 13.37
N GLY A 140 18.43 11.04 13.82
CA GLY A 140 19.43 12.09 13.62
C GLY A 140 19.68 12.31 12.11
N GLN A 141 20.95 12.22 11.71
CA GLN A 141 21.36 12.33 10.30
C GLN A 141 21.31 11.00 9.54
N GLU A 142 21.13 9.88 10.23
CA GLU A 142 21.15 8.55 9.63
C GLU A 142 19.77 8.18 9.08
N SER A 143 19.76 7.47 7.96
CA SER A 143 18.57 6.82 7.41
C SER A 143 18.72 5.31 7.45
N ILE A 144 17.73 4.62 8.02
CA ILE A 144 17.71 3.17 8.18
C ILE A 144 16.55 2.63 7.35
N THR A 145 16.82 1.69 6.46
CA THR A 145 15.76 0.95 5.73
C THR A 145 15.57 -0.41 6.38
N LYS A 146 14.34 -0.77 6.73
CA LYS A 146 14.07 -2.09 7.29
C LYS A 146 14.10 -3.16 6.19
N PRO A 147 14.91 -4.22 6.32
CA PRO A 147 14.91 -5.32 5.35
C PRO A 147 13.58 -6.08 5.35
N VAL A 148 13.30 -6.75 4.23
CA VAL A 148 12.21 -7.72 4.15
C VAL A 148 12.66 -8.99 4.87
N PRO A 149 11.88 -9.53 5.82
CA PRO A 149 12.23 -10.77 6.50
C PRO A 149 12.26 -11.94 5.50
N GLU A 150 13.25 -12.82 5.62
CA GLU A 150 13.32 -14.04 4.83
C GLU A 150 12.16 -14.99 5.18
N GLY A 151 11.68 -15.75 4.19
CA GLY A 151 10.61 -16.73 4.38
C GLY A 151 9.19 -16.14 4.38
N GLY A 152 9.04 -14.83 4.17
CA GLY A 152 7.76 -14.25 3.77
C GLY A 152 7.45 -14.61 2.32
N ASP A 153 6.17 -14.79 2.02
CA ASP A 153 5.71 -15.22 0.69
C ASP A 153 4.76 -14.20 0.06
N ASP A 154 4.81 -14.10 -1.27
CA ASP A 154 3.93 -13.25 -2.05
C ASP A 154 2.77 -14.07 -2.62
N TRP A 155 1.65 -13.41 -2.93
CA TRP A 155 0.48 -14.02 -3.59
C TRP A 155 0.30 -13.38 -4.97
N SER A 156 1.31 -13.56 -5.83
CA SER A 156 1.49 -12.80 -7.07
C SER A 156 0.40 -13.05 -8.13
N HIS A 157 -0.30 -14.18 -8.08
CA HIS A 157 -1.37 -14.57 -9.00
C HIS A 157 -2.68 -14.83 -8.22
N PRO A 158 -3.86 -14.83 -8.88
CA PRO A 158 -5.14 -15.07 -8.20
C PRO A 158 -5.19 -16.39 -7.42
N TYR A 159 -4.44 -17.40 -7.87
CA TYR A 159 -4.26 -18.68 -7.19
C TYR A 159 -2.81 -18.87 -6.70
N HIS A 160 -2.29 -17.86 -6.00
CA HIS A 160 -0.95 -17.78 -5.40
C HIS A 160 0.18 -17.57 -6.42
N GLY A 161 0.51 -18.60 -7.19
CA GLY A 161 1.62 -18.61 -8.14
C GLY A 161 1.20 -18.92 -9.59
N PRO A 162 2.16 -18.96 -10.53
CA PRO A 162 1.89 -19.23 -11.94
C PRO A 162 1.45 -20.68 -12.22
N ASP A 163 1.55 -21.57 -11.25
CA ASP A 163 1.06 -22.96 -11.30
C ASP A 163 -0.43 -23.09 -10.93
N ASN A 164 -1.07 -22.00 -10.48
CA ASN A 164 -2.42 -21.95 -9.93
C ASN A 164 -2.66 -22.93 -8.76
N ASN A 165 -1.63 -23.21 -7.96
CA ASN A 165 -1.76 -24.00 -6.74
C ASN A 165 -1.91 -23.05 -5.54
N PRO A 166 -3.09 -22.94 -4.90
CA PRO A 166 -3.36 -21.95 -3.86
C PRO A 166 -2.75 -22.34 -2.50
N ASN A 167 -1.43 -22.49 -2.46
CA ASN A 167 -0.68 -22.91 -1.29
C ASN A 167 0.54 -22.01 -1.08
N SER A 168 0.57 -21.29 0.04
CA SER A 168 1.69 -20.41 0.39
C SER A 168 2.91 -21.18 0.92
N ASP A 169 4.09 -20.66 0.62
CA ASP A 169 5.39 -21.07 1.15
C ASP A 169 5.82 -20.23 2.37
N ASP A 170 4.93 -19.39 2.92
CA ASP A 170 5.21 -18.52 4.08
C ASP A 170 5.65 -19.33 5.31
N LYS A 171 6.72 -18.87 5.95
CA LYS A 171 7.32 -19.47 7.15
C LYS A 171 7.25 -18.57 8.38
N LEU A 172 6.75 -17.36 8.23
CA LEU A 172 6.73 -16.34 9.27
C LEU A 172 5.47 -16.46 10.12
N VAL A 173 4.34 -16.81 9.52
CA VAL A 173 3.06 -16.96 10.23
C VAL A 173 3.04 -18.27 11.01
N SER A 174 3.00 -18.16 12.35
CA SER A 174 2.79 -19.31 13.24
C SER A 174 2.01 -18.93 14.50
N GLY A 175 1.15 -19.82 14.99
CA GLY A 175 0.53 -19.71 16.32
C GLY A 175 -0.55 -18.62 16.46
N SER A 176 -0.55 -17.93 17.60
CA SER A 176 -1.63 -17.05 18.08
C SER A 176 -1.81 -15.78 17.22
N LEU A 177 -2.65 -15.89 16.19
CA LEU A 177 -2.99 -14.80 15.27
C LEU A 177 -3.66 -13.62 16.01
N ARG A 178 -3.20 -12.40 15.71
CA ARG A 178 -3.81 -11.15 16.16
C ARG A 178 -4.16 -10.29 14.95
N THR A 179 -5.14 -9.41 15.11
CA THR A 179 -5.49 -8.44 14.07
C THR A 179 -4.36 -7.42 13.92
N GLN A 180 -3.75 -7.37 12.74
CA GLN A 180 -2.74 -6.36 12.40
C GLN A 180 -3.41 -5.00 12.09
N PHE A 181 -4.41 -4.97 11.21
CA PHE A 181 -5.20 -3.78 10.89
C PHE A 181 -6.59 -4.17 10.38
N ILE A 182 -7.50 -3.18 10.39
CA ILE A 182 -8.79 -3.22 9.68
C ILE A 182 -8.83 -1.97 8.82
N GLY A 183 -8.91 -2.14 7.50
CA GLY A 183 -8.84 -1.05 6.52
C GLY A 183 -10.16 -0.75 5.83
N TYR A 184 -10.17 0.31 5.03
CA TYR A 184 -11.23 0.62 4.07
C TYR A 184 -10.94 -0.03 2.70
N PRO A 185 -11.96 -0.25 1.85
CA PRO A 185 -13.39 -0.09 2.13
C PRO A 185 -13.95 -1.22 3.00
N LYS A 186 -14.95 -0.92 3.84
CA LYS A 186 -15.60 -1.94 4.70
C LYS A 186 -16.56 -2.86 3.93
N PHE A 187 -16.95 -2.46 2.71
CA PHE A 187 -17.89 -3.19 1.86
C PHE A 187 -17.41 -3.12 0.41
N SER A 188 -17.36 -4.27 -0.26
CA SER A 188 -16.90 -4.42 -1.64
C SER A 188 -18.00 -5.00 -2.52
N PRO A 189 -18.11 -4.57 -3.79
CA PRO A 189 -18.93 -5.22 -4.81
C PRO A 189 -18.21 -6.42 -5.42
N MET A 190 -18.96 -7.24 -6.14
CA MET A 190 -18.48 -8.46 -6.79
C MET A 190 -18.40 -8.27 -8.31
N PRO A 191 -17.68 -9.15 -9.03
CA PRO A 191 -16.62 -10.04 -8.54
C PRO A 191 -15.47 -9.33 -7.81
N GLU A 192 -14.65 -10.06 -7.04
CA GLU A 192 -13.44 -9.52 -6.40
C GLU A 192 -12.23 -10.38 -6.77
N GLN A 193 -11.08 -9.74 -7.01
CA GLN A 193 -9.79 -10.43 -7.12
C GLN A 193 -8.72 -9.66 -6.36
N THR A 194 -7.80 -10.43 -5.77
CA THR A 194 -6.69 -9.89 -4.98
C THR A 194 -5.40 -10.60 -5.36
N VAL A 195 -4.35 -9.82 -5.58
CA VAL A 195 -2.96 -10.29 -5.70
C VAL A 195 -2.06 -9.43 -4.83
N ILE A 196 -0.97 -9.99 -4.33
CA ILE A 196 -0.09 -9.35 -3.35
C ILE A 196 1.37 -9.59 -3.76
N ALA A 197 2.13 -8.50 -3.89
CA ALA A 197 3.58 -8.57 -4.04
C ALA A 197 4.23 -7.24 -3.60
N GLY A 198 5.51 -7.26 -3.26
CA GLY A 198 6.24 -6.03 -2.94
C GLY A 198 5.72 -5.27 -1.71
N GLY A 199 4.97 -5.93 -0.83
CA GLY A 199 4.30 -5.29 0.31
C GLY A 199 3.04 -4.48 -0.06
N ARG A 200 2.45 -4.77 -1.22
CA ARG A 200 1.23 -4.11 -1.72
C ARG A 200 0.16 -5.14 -2.03
N ILE A 201 -1.07 -4.85 -1.61
CA ILE A 201 -2.27 -5.61 -1.96
C ILE A 201 -2.95 -4.86 -3.11
N TYR A 202 -3.10 -5.52 -4.24
CA TYR A 202 -3.91 -5.03 -5.35
C TYR A 202 -5.27 -5.70 -5.29
N LYS A 203 -6.32 -4.92 -5.05
CA LYS A 203 -7.70 -5.41 -4.94
C LYS A 203 -8.55 -4.82 -6.04
N ALA A 204 -8.99 -5.67 -6.96
CA ALA A 204 -9.95 -5.31 -7.99
C ALA A 204 -11.37 -5.69 -7.56
N MET A 205 -12.32 -4.79 -7.80
CA MET A 205 -13.72 -4.96 -7.45
C MET A 205 -14.61 -4.66 -8.66
N GLY A 206 -15.51 -5.58 -8.96
CA GLY A 206 -16.25 -5.66 -10.21
C GLY A 206 -17.53 -4.83 -10.25
N HIS A 207 -18.42 -5.26 -11.15
CA HIS A 207 -19.54 -4.46 -11.65
C HIS A 207 -20.87 -4.74 -10.93
N ILE A 208 -20.92 -5.58 -9.90
CA ILE A 208 -22.15 -5.99 -9.21
C ILE A 208 -22.14 -5.57 -7.73
N ALA A 209 -22.99 -4.61 -7.39
CA ALA A 209 -23.27 -4.26 -6.01
C ALA A 209 -24.55 -4.98 -5.56
N HIS A 210 -24.46 -5.75 -4.48
CA HIS A 210 -25.63 -6.35 -3.82
C HIS A 210 -26.31 -5.37 -2.84
N LYS A 211 -25.56 -4.37 -2.34
CA LYS A 211 -26.02 -3.37 -1.37
C LYS A 211 -25.58 -1.97 -1.78
N ALA A 212 -26.39 -0.98 -1.41
CA ALA A 212 -26.16 0.42 -1.80
C ALA A 212 -24.83 1.00 -1.31
N ASN A 213 -24.32 0.52 -0.17
CA ASN A 213 -23.03 0.91 0.38
C ASN A 213 -21.81 0.31 -0.37
N GLN A 214 -22.03 -0.65 -1.28
CA GLN A 214 -20.98 -1.18 -2.16
C GLN A 214 -20.85 -0.37 -3.46
N ASN A 215 -21.84 0.46 -3.80
CA ASN A 215 -21.88 1.18 -5.07
C ASN A 215 -20.68 2.13 -5.27
N GLU A 216 -20.09 2.63 -4.19
CA GLU A 216 -18.92 3.52 -4.25
C GLU A 216 -17.68 2.82 -4.83
N MET A 217 -17.59 1.50 -4.66
CA MET A 217 -16.42 0.70 -5.01
C MET A 217 -16.62 -0.13 -6.29
N LEU A 218 -17.71 0.11 -7.04
CA LEU A 218 -17.97 -0.57 -8.31
C LEU A 218 -16.87 -0.25 -9.31
N ASN A 219 -16.43 -1.27 -10.05
CA ASN A 219 -15.40 -1.16 -11.10
C ASN A 219 -14.17 -0.39 -10.63
N THR A 220 -13.61 -0.76 -9.48
CA THR A 220 -12.51 -0.04 -8.84
C THR A 220 -11.35 -0.98 -8.57
N LEU A 221 -10.14 -0.54 -8.91
CA LEU A 221 -8.87 -1.15 -8.53
C LEU A 221 -8.24 -0.31 -7.42
N LEU A 222 -7.87 -0.96 -6.32
CA LEU A 222 -7.14 -0.36 -5.22
C LEU A 222 -5.74 -0.95 -5.13
N CYS A 223 -4.77 -0.11 -4.79
CA CYS A 223 -3.51 -0.55 -4.21
C CYS A 223 -3.46 -0.13 -2.75
N ILE A 224 -3.19 -1.10 -1.89
CA ILE A 224 -3.27 -0.98 -0.44
C ILE A 224 -1.93 -1.43 0.14
N ASN A 225 -1.40 -0.68 1.11
CA ASN A 225 -0.23 -1.10 1.85
C ASN A 225 -0.53 -2.38 2.66
N ALA A 226 0.21 -3.45 2.40
CA ALA A 226 -0.04 -4.77 2.99
C ALA A 226 0.21 -4.83 4.50
N TYR A 227 0.88 -3.82 5.08
CA TYR A 227 1.28 -3.83 6.48
C TYR A 227 0.37 -3.00 7.40
N ASN A 228 -0.30 -1.99 6.85
CA ASN A 228 -1.12 -1.06 7.65
C ASN A 228 -2.49 -0.73 7.03
N GLY A 229 -2.80 -1.23 5.83
CA GLY A 229 -4.11 -1.03 5.20
C GLY A 229 -4.33 0.35 4.59
N THR A 230 -3.31 1.21 4.51
CA THR A 230 -3.43 2.51 3.84
C THR A 230 -3.70 2.31 2.35
N ILE A 231 -4.77 2.90 1.81
CA ILE A 231 -5.02 2.95 0.37
C ILE A 231 -4.02 3.91 -0.25
N LEU A 232 -3.06 3.39 -1.02
CA LEU A 232 -1.99 4.16 -1.66
C LEU A 232 -2.53 4.91 -2.88
N TRP A 233 -3.32 4.22 -3.71
CA TRP A 233 -4.00 4.82 -4.85
C TRP A 233 -5.24 4.01 -5.23
N ARG A 234 -6.10 4.63 -6.04
CA ARG A 234 -7.31 4.03 -6.61
C ARG A 234 -7.40 4.33 -8.10
N ARG A 235 -7.91 3.38 -8.89
CA ARG A 235 -8.16 3.54 -10.33
C ARG A 235 -9.53 2.98 -10.71
N PRO A 236 -10.21 3.57 -11.71
CA PRO A 236 -11.33 2.89 -12.34
C PRO A 236 -10.84 1.65 -13.11
N LEU A 237 -11.65 0.60 -13.11
CA LEU A 237 -11.51 -0.54 -14.02
C LEU A 237 -12.21 -0.25 -15.35
N SER A 238 -11.70 -0.85 -16.41
CA SER A 238 -12.33 -0.84 -17.73
C SER A 238 -13.76 -1.41 -17.63
N PRO A 239 -14.81 -0.62 -17.93
CA PRO A 239 -16.19 -1.09 -17.83
C PRO A 239 -16.44 -2.32 -18.71
N GLY A 240 -17.29 -3.24 -18.25
CA GLY A 240 -17.68 -4.42 -19.01
C GLY A 240 -16.64 -5.54 -19.10
N PHE A 241 -15.48 -5.40 -18.44
CA PHE A 241 -14.51 -6.50 -18.35
C PHE A 241 -14.88 -7.49 -17.24
N MET A 242 -14.81 -8.79 -17.55
CA MET A 242 -15.10 -9.86 -16.61
C MET A 242 -13.91 -10.10 -15.67
N LEU A 243 -13.93 -9.43 -14.51
CA LEU A 243 -12.80 -9.44 -13.56
C LEU A 243 -12.46 -10.82 -12.98
N HIS A 244 -13.37 -11.80 -12.94
CA HIS A 244 -13.07 -13.15 -12.39
C HIS A 244 -12.03 -13.96 -13.17
N ARG A 245 -11.48 -13.42 -14.26
CA ARG A 245 -10.42 -14.04 -15.06
C ARG A 245 -9.08 -13.96 -14.35
N ASN A 246 -8.16 -14.89 -14.62
CA ASN A 246 -6.80 -14.79 -14.07
C ASN A 246 -5.97 -13.78 -14.88
N THR A 247 -6.29 -12.49 -14.82
CA THR A 247 -5.61 -11.44 -15.61
C THR A 247 -4.89 -10.41 -14.76
N MET A 248 -4.56 -10.75 -13.51
CA MET A 248 -3.75 -9.93 -12.63
C MET A 248 -2.47 -10.68 -12.25
N VAL A 249 -1.33 -10.00 -12.37
CA VAL A 249 -0.04 -10.49 -11.85
C VAL A 249 0.66 -9.37 -11.11
N ALA A 250 0.91 -9.55 -9.82
CA ALA A 250 1.68 -8.62 -9.03
C ALA A 250 3.18 -8.97 -9.05
N THR A 251 4.01 -7.95 -9.07
CA THR A 251 5.47 -8.00 -8.95
C THR A 251 5.91 -7.02 -7.86
N ASP A 252 7.20 -7.02 -7.52
CA ASP A 252 7.74 -6.14 -6.47
C ASP A 252 7.45 -4.64 -6.71
N ASP A 253 7.42 -4.23 -7.97
CA ASP A 253 7.32 -2.84 -8.41
C ASP A 253 6.03 -2.53 -9.18
N ALA A 254 5.36 -3.51 -9.78
CA ALA A 254 4.20 -3.26 -10.64
C ALA A 254 3.06 -4.28 -10.51
N LEU A 255 1.88 -3.88 -10.98
CA LEU A 255 0.76 -4.76 -11.29
C LEU A 255 0.60 -4.85 -12.81
N TYR A 256 0.59 -6.07 -13.34
CA TYR A 256 0.20 -6.38 -14.71
C TYR A 256 -1.28 -6.75 -14.71
N MET A 257 -2.09 -5.99 -15.45
CA MET A 257 -3.53 -6.20 -15.51
C MET A 257 -4.04 -6.25 -16.95
N GLY A 258 -4.46 -7.43 -17.39
CA GLY A 258 -5.13 -7.64 -18.67
C GLY A 258 -6.61 -7.27 -18.63
N ASP A 259 -7.07 -6.59 -19.68
CA ASP A 259 -8.49 -6.30 -19.91
C ASP A 259 -8.93 -6.68 -21.34
N HIS A 260 -9.99 -6.04 -21.86
CA HIS A 260 -10.51 -6.31 -23.19
C HIS A 260 -9.67 -5.73 -24.34
N GLU A 261 -8.59 -4.98 -24.07
CA GLU A 261 -7.75 -4.36 -25.10
C GLU A 261 -6.26 -4.69 -24.98
N SER A 262 -5.72 -4.66 -23.76
CA SER A 262 -4.28 -4.73 -23.52
C SER A 262 -3.98 -5.22 -22.10
N CYS A 263 -2.74 -5.57 -21.84
CA CYS A 263 -2.22 -5.71 -20.49
C CYS A 263 -1.52 -4.42 -20.08
N LYS A 264 -2.06 -3.76 -19.06
CA LYS A 264 -1.50 -2.54 -18.49
C LYS A 264 -0.42 -2.93 -17.48
N ILE A 265 0.75 -2.30 -17.57
CA ILE A 265 1.75 -2.35 -16.51
C ILE A 265 1.54 -1.10 -15.67
N ILE A 266 1.09 -1.29 -14.43
CA ILE A 266 0.72 -0.22 -13.51
C ILE A 266 1.80 -0.16 -12.43
N ASP A 267 2.44 1.00 -12.31
CA ASP A 267 3.42 1.25 -11.26
C ASP A 267 2.79 1.11 -9.87
N GLY A 268 3.42 0.30 -9.01
CA GLY A 268 2.87 -0.07 -7.71
C GLY A 268 2.84 1.08 -6.71
N GLU A 269 3.72 2.07 -6.86
CA GLU A 269 3.81 3.22 -5.96
C GLU A 269 2.83 4.33 -6.31
N THR A 270 2.76 4.70 -7.58
CA THR A 270 2.00 5.85 -8.09
C THR A 270 0.65 5.47 -8.67
N GLY A 271 0.49 4.21 -9.08
CA GLY A 271 -0.68 3.74 -9.82
C GLY A 271 -0.73 4.26 -11.25
N GLN A 272 0.35 4.83 -11.80
CA GLN A 272 0.38 5.27 -13.19
C GLN A 272 0.61 4.08 -14.13
N ILE A 273 -0.01 4.14 -15.31
CA ILE A 273 0.32 3.20 -16.39
C ILE A 273 1.58 3.76 -17.05
N TRP A 274 2.65 2.98 -17.05
CA TRP A 274 3.92 3.38 -17.67
C TRP A 274 4.22 2.59 -18.94
N ASP A 275 3.55 1.43 -19.14
CA ASP A 275 3.61 0.67 -20.38
C ASP A 275 2.35 -0.18 -20.60
N GLU A 276 2.12 -0.60 -21.84
CA GLU A 276 1.01 -1.47 -22.23
C GLU A 276 1.45 -2.52 -23.27
N ILE A 277 1.06 -3.77 -23.02
CA ILE A 277 1.27 -4.87 -23.95
C ILE A 277 0.00 -5.10 -24.76
N ARG A 278 0.09 -4.92 -26.08
CA ARG A 278 -0.98 -5.22 -27.05
C ARG A 278 -0.56 -6.40 -27.92
N VAL A 279 -1.49 -7.33 -28.13
CA VAL A 279 -1.26 -8.48 -29.02
C VAL A 279 -1.70 -8.10 -30.43
N ASP A 280 -0.85 -8.40 -31.41
CA ASP A 280 -1.15 -8.16 -32.82
C ASP A 280 -2.33 -9.04 -33.27
N GLY A 281 -3.30 -8.44 -33.97
CA GLY A 281 -4.44 -9.16 -34.54
C GLY A 281 -4.05 -10.20 -35.59
N ALA A 282 -2.83 -10.15 -36.13
CA ALA A 282 -2.30 -11.19 -37.01
C ALA A 282 -2.05 -12.53 -36.31
N ILE A 283 -1.95 -12.53 -34.97
CA ILE A 283 -1.64 -13.72 -34.16
C ILE A 283 -2.69 -14.02 -33.08
N SER A 284 -3.83 -13.34 -33.08
CA SER A 284 -4.91 -13.54 -32.11
C SER A 284 -6.28 -13.27 -32.71
N ASP A 285 -7.28 -14.05 -32.28
CA ASP A 285 -8.68 -13.91 -32.72
C ASP A 285 -9.38 -12.68 -32.11
N GLY A 286 -8.69 -11.89 -31.28
CA GLY A 286 -9.22 -10.66 -30.72
C GLY A 286 -8.29 -10.09 -29.65
N PRO A 287 -8.59 -8.90 -29.10
CA PRO A 287 -7.71 -8.22 -28.16
C PRO A 287 -7.93 -8.60 -26.69
N VAL A 288 -8.90 -9.49 -26.39
CA VAL A 288 -9.35 -9.71 -25.01
C VAL A 288 -8.42 -10.65 -24.27
N TRP A 289 -7.84 -10.17 -23.17
CA TRP A 289 -7.02 -10.97 -22.26
C TRP A 289 -7.90 -11.87 -21.41
N LYS A 290 -7.62 -13.17 -21.45
CA LYS A 290 -8.44 -14.21 -20.82
C LYS A 290 -7.76 -14.89 -19.64
N TRP A 291 -6.43 -14.98 -19.68
CA TRP A 291 -5.60 -15.59 -18.65
C TRP A 291 -4.16 -15.09 -18.76
N MET A 292 -3.46 -14.98 -17.63
CA MET A 292 -2.08 -14.53 -17.51
C MET A 292 -1.36 -15.33 -16.42
N ALA A 293 -0.08 -15.63 -16.66
CA ALA A 293 0.85 -16.04 -15.62
C ALA A 293 2.23 -15.48 -15.92
N MET A 294 3.04 -15.28 -14.88
CA MET A 294 4.41 -14.83 -15.03
C MET A 294 5.34 -15.78 -14.31
N ARG A 295 6.38 -16.22 -15.01
CA ARG A 295 7.38 -17.11 -14.44
C ARG A 295 8.76 -16.71 -14.93
N HIS A 296 9.67 -16.45 -14.00
CA HIS A 296 11.06 -16.03 -14.30
C HIS A 296 11.14 -14.83 -15.26
N GLY A 297 10.28 -13.82 -15.05
CA GLY A 297 10.22 -12.61 -15.89
C GLY A 297 9.60 -12.79 -17.28
N ILE A 298 9.05 -13.97 -17.58
CA ILE A 298 8.32 -14.23 -18.83
C ILE A 298 6.83 -14.20 -18.54
N LEU A 299 6.10 -13.32 -19.23
CA LEU A 299 4.64 -13.26 -19.20
C LEU A 299 4.07 -14.23 -20.24
N PHE A 300 3.23 -15.15 -19.77
CA PHE A 300 2.41 -16.04 -20.59
C PHE A 300 0.98 -15.52 -20.56
N ALA A 301 0.31 -15.52 -21.71
CA ALA A 301 -1.04 -14.99 -21.83
C ALA A 301 -1.89 -15.78 -22.81
N LEU A 302 -3.18 -15.89 -22.51
CA LEU A 302 -4.21 -16.28 -23.46
C LEU A 302 -5.00 -15.03 -23.85
N VAL A 303 -5.00 -14.72 -25.14
CA VAL A 303 -5.71 -13.58 -25.71
C VAL A 303 -6.58 -14.07 -26.87
N GLY A 304 -7.81 -13.57 -26.99
CA GLY A 304 -8.68 -14.01 -28.09
C GLY A 304 -9.94 -13.17 -28.27
N ASN A 305 -10.95 -13.80 -28.87
CA ASN A 305 -12.18 -13.18 -29.32
C ASN A 305 -12.85 -12.24 -28.29
N PRO A 306 -13.54 -11.17 -28.78
CA PRO A 306 -14.42 -10.33 -27.99
C PRO A 306 -15.42 -11.13 -27.14
N GLU A 307 -15.88 -10.54 -26.05
CA GLU A 307 -16.81 -11.15 -25.11
C GLU A 307 -18.08 -10.32 -24.93
N ALA A 308 -19.09 -10.94 -24.30
CA ALA A 308 -20.29 -10.24 -23.89
C ALA A 308 -19.93 -9.05 -22.98
N LYS A 309 -20.54 -7.90 -23.25
CA LYS A 309 -20.38 -6.72 -22.41
C LYS A 309 -21.23 -6.89 -21.17
N LEU A 310 -20.60 -6.77 -20.02
CA LEU A 310 -21.28 -6.84 -18.73
C LEU A 310 -21.73 -5.45 -18.28
N GLU A 311 -23.02 -5.30 -17.99
CA GLU A 311 -23.56 -4.05 -17.49
C GLU A 311 -23.26 -3.87 -16.00
N THR A 312 -23.04 -2.61 -15.57
CA THR A 312 -22.81 -2.33 -14.15
C THR A 312 -24.11 -2.30 -13.36
N GLN A 313 -24.21 -3.19 -12.39
CA GLN A 313 -25.40 -3.39 -11.58
C GLN A 313 -25.25 -2.70 -10.23
N ARG A 314 -25.93 -1.56 -10.08
CA ARG A 314 -25.98 -0.79 -8.83
C ARG A 314 -27.10 -1.30 -7.94
N ALA A 315 -26.89 -1.31 -6.63
CA ALA A 315 -27.92 -1.65 -5.66
C ALA A 315 -28.56 -0.41 -5.04
N ILE A 316 -29.89 -0.44 -4.90
CA ILE A 316 -30.64 0.52 -4.07
C ILE A 316 -30.96 -0.03 -2.67
N ARG A 317 -30.72 -1.33 -2.44
CA ARG A 317 -31.08 -2.04 -1.19
C ARG A 317 -30.06 -1.76 -0.08
N ARG A 318 -30.54 -1.54 1.15
CA ARG A 318 -29.71 -1.33 2.35
C ARG A 318 -29.59 -2.56 3.28
N GLY A 319 -30.49 -3.55 3.17
CA GLY A 319 -30.59 -4.71 4.09
C GLY A 319 -29.92 -6.01 3.61
N LEU A 320 -30.24 -7.15 4.26
CA LEU A 320 -29.85 -8.49 3.80
C LEU A 320 -30.60 -8.81 2.49
N GLY A 321 -29.87 -9.25 1.46
CA GLY A 321 -30.42 -9.62 0.15
C GLY A 321 -30.15 -11.09 -0.17
N HIS A 322 -30.86 -11.62 -1.18
CA HIS A 322 -30.62 -12.95 -1.75
C HIS A 322 -29.62 -12.88 -2.91
N TRP A 323 -29.01 -14.01 -3.23
CA TRP A 323 -28.21 -14.16 -4.45
C TRP A 323 -29.10 -13.93 -5.69
N PRO A 324 -28.78 -12.99 -6.60
CA PRO A 324 -29.64 -12.69 -7.73
C PRO A 324 -29.32 -13.63 -8.89
N TRP A 325 -30.09 -14.72 -9.01
CA TRP A 325 -29.88 -15.79 -10.00
C TRP A 325 -30.11 -15.39 -11.47
N GLY A 326 -30.53 -14.16 -11.77
CA GLY A 326 -30.84 -13.67 -13.12
C GLY A 326 -29.89 -12.59 -13.66
N MET A 327 -28.67 -12.47 -13.12
CA MET A 327 -27.71 -11.41 -13.48
C MET A 327 -26.76 -11.77 -14.63
N TRP A 328 -26.87 -12.97 -15.20
CA TRP A 328 -25.94 -13.44 -16.22
C TRP A 328 -26.51 -13.17 -17.61
N ASP A 329 -25.96 -12.17 -18.28
CA ASP A 329 -26.38 -11.75 -19.63
C ASP A 329 -25.76 -12.61 -20.75
N GLY A 330 -24.88 -13.56 -20.41
CA GLY A 330 -24.22 -14.48 -21.36
C GLY A 330 -22.74 -14.71 -21.11
#